data_AF-A0A846U658-F1
#
_entry.id   AF-A0A846U658-F1
#
_cell.length_a   1.000
_cell.length_b   1.000
_cell.length_c   1.000
_cell.angle_alpha   90.00
_cell.angle_beta   90.00
_cell.angle_gamma   90.00
#
_symmetry.space_group_name_H-M   'P 1'
#
loop_
_entity.id
_entity.type
_entity.pdbx_description
1 polymer ?
#
loop_
_entity_poly.entity_id
_entity_poly.type
_entity_poly.pdbx_seq_one_letter_code
_entity_poly.pdbx_strand_id
1 'polypeptide(L)'
;MKAVDWLRAPWRGRRDGWVLALAAVALAATFLNPGLRIERRLFEHVVVLDITQSMNVTDQVLAGKPVSRLAFAKDALRQGLLDLPCGSKVGWAVFTEYRSFLLLAPVEVCANLGELRATLARIDGRMAWSGNSEVSKGLHSGLGIARELPGKPSLVFITDGQEAPPLNPQYRPAFDDKPGEVPGLLVGVGELSPSPIPKTDPLGRPLGVWRADEVMQTDLRRQGRGASVSGEALADDGAGPAAAGLGATPGTEHLSALREGYLRLLASERGLVFHRLQTAQGLSQALTSPAFAKPVVARADGRVALAALAFVLMLAPMLARSAWPALYRMRQALRKKASAAAMASASD
;
A
#
# COMPACT_ATOMS: atom_id res chain seq x y z
N MET A 1 27.13 17.01 65.10
CA MET A 1 26.35 18.05 64.39
C MET A 1 25.34 17.40 63.42
N LYS A 2 24.14 17.06 63.91
CA LYS A 2 23.02 16.49 63.14
C LYS A 2 21.83 17.46 63.24
N ALA A 3 21.90 18.62 62.60
CA ALA A 3 20.88 19.67 62.80
C ALA A 3 20.45 20.42 61.52
N VAL A 4 20.79 19.93 60.31
CA VAL A 4 20.46 20.67 59.06
C VAL A 4 19.46 19.94 58.15
N ASP A 5 19.09 18.69 58.46
CA ASP A 5 18.19 17.92 57.59
C ASP A 5 16.68 18.21 57.80
N TRP A 6 16.29 18.84 58.91
CA TRP A 6 14.87 19.12 59.22
C TRP A 6 14.30 20.33 58.46
N LEU A 7 15.12 21.29 58.05
CA LEU A 7 14.65 22.50 57.34
C LEU A 7 14.42 22.30 55.83
N ARG A 8 14.83 21.15 55.25
CA ARG A 8 14.64 20.84 53.82
C ARG A 8 13.38 20.00 53.52
N ALA A 9 12.75 19.45 54.55
CA ALA A 9 11.51 18.68 54.42
C ALA A 9 10.29 19.51 53.96
N PRO A 10 10.01 20.72 54.49
CA PRO A 10 8.79 21.46 54.10
C PRO A 10 8.86 22.03 52.68
N TRP A 11 10.05 22.34 52.17
CA TRP A 11 10.24 22.81 50.79
C TRP A 11 10.06 21.71 49.73
N ARG A 12 10.34 20.45 50.06
CA ARG A 12 10.11 19.30 49.16
C ARG A 12 8.64 18.92 49.07
N GLY A 13 7.92 18.88 50.20
CA GLY A 13 6.48 18.60 50.21
C GLY A 13 5.67 19.62 49.40
N ARG A 14 6.03 20.91 49.48
CA ARG A 14 5.37 21.97 48.70
C ARG A 14 5.62 21.82 47.20
N ARG A 15 6.86 21.52 46.78
CA ARG A 15 7.22 21.30 45.36
C ARG A 15 6.53 20.06 44.79
N ASP A 16 6.51 18.95 45.53
CA ASP A 16 5.84 17.72 45.11
C ASP A 16 4.32 17.94 44.97
N GLY A 17 3.72 18.72 45.88
CA GLY A 17 2.32 19.13 45.79
C GLY A 17 1.99 19.97 44.55
N TRP A 18 2.86 20.93 44.19
CA TRP A 18 2.69 21.72 42.96
C TRP A 18 2.79 20.86 41.69
N VAL A 19 3.72 19.90 41.65
CA VAL A 19 3.86 18.99 40.50
C VAL A 19 2.62 18.10 40.35
N LEU A 20 2.08 17.59 41.46
CA LEU A 20 0.84 16.79 41.45
C LEU A 20 -0.38 17.62 41.07
N ALA A 21 -0.47 18.88 41.51
CA ALA A 21 -1.52 19.79 41.09
C ALA A 21 -1.45 20.08 39.59
N LEU A 22 -0.24 20.26 39.05
CA LEU A 22 -0.01 20.48 37.62
C LEU A 22 -0.36 19.23 36.79
N ALA A 23 -0.08 18.03 37.32
CA ALA A 23 -0.51 16.76 36.72
C ALA A 23 -2.05 16.65 36.70
N ALA A 24 -2.72 17.00 37.79
CA ALA A 24 -4.18 16.99 37.88
C ALA A 24 -4.82 17.98 36.89
N VAL A 25 -4.24 19.18 36.73
CA VAL A 25 -4.69 20.17 35.73
C VAL A 25 -4.46 19.67 34.32
N ALA A 26 -3.30 19.07 34.02
CA ALA A 26 -3.02 18.49 32.70
C ALA A 26 -4.00 17.35 32.35
N LEU A 27 -4.32 16.50 33.33
CA LEU A 27 -5.33 15.45 33.18
C LEU A 27 -6.74 16.05 33.00
N ALA A 28 -7.11 17.05 33.79
CA ALA A 28 -8.40 17.73 33.66
C ALA A 28 -8.54 18.42 32.29
N ALA A 29 -7.45 18.98 31.75
CA ALA A 29 -7.43 19.58 30.42
C ALA A 29 -7.73 18.58 29.29
N THR A 30 -7.59 17.27 29.52
CA THR A 30 -7.99 16.25 28.51
C THR A 30 -9.51 16.26 28.25
N PHE A 31 -10.33 16.65 29.25
CA PHE A 31 -11.78 16.75 29.09
C PHE A 31 -12.21 17.91 28.17
N LEU A 32 -11.34 18.91 27.97
CA LEU A 32 -11.59 20.04 27.06
C LEU A 32 -11.38 19.68 25.58
N ASN A 33 -11.04 18.42 25.28
CA ASN A 33 -10.78 17.91 23.94
C ASN A 33 -9.85 18.81 23.09
N PRO A 34 -8.66 19.18 23.59
CA PRO A 34 -7.75 20.05 22.86
C PRO A 34 -7.26 19.33 21.61
N GLY A 35 -7.48 19.94 20.46
CA GLY A 35 -7.03 19.42 19.18
C GLY A 35 -5.95 20.30 18.61
N LEU A 36 -4.81 19.69 18.34
CA LEU A 36 -3.69 20.34 17.67
C LEU A 36 -3.92 20.26 16.17
N ARG A 37 -3.77 21.37 15.45
CA ARG A 37 -3.77 21.35 13.99
C ARG A 37 -2.39 20.86 13.55
N ILE A 38 -2.34 19.65 13.02
CA ILE A 38 -1.10 19.05 12.51
C ILE A 38 -1.32 18.73 11.03
N GLU A 39 -0.36 19.11 10.19
CA GLU A 39 -0.33 18.68 8.81
C GLU A 39 -0.06 17.18 8.74
N ARG A 40 -0.99 16.44 8.14
CA ARG A 40 -0.86 15.01 7.91
C ARG A 40 -0.85 14.74 6.42
N ARG A 41 -0.05 13.76 6.02
CA ARG A 41 -0.06 13.20 4.67
C ARG A 41 -1.13 12.13 4.64
N LEU A 42 -2.21 12.39 3.93
CA LEU A 42 -3.30 11.43 3.73
C LEU A 42 -3.26 10.92 2.30
N PHE A 43 -3.76 9.71 2.11
CA PHE A 43 -3.75 9.05 0.81
C PHE A 43 -5.19 8.74 0.40
N GLU A 44 -5.45 8.81 -0.89
CA GLU A 44 -6.76 8.47 -1.44
C GLU A 44 -6.56 7.64 -2.70
N HIS A 45 -6.98 6.38 -2.65
CA HIS A 45 -6.74 5.40 -3.71
C HIS A 45 -8.03 4.77 -4.20
N VAL A 46 -8.09 4.44 -5.48
CA VAL A 46 -9.01 3.44 -6.03
C VAL A 46 -8.17 2.29 -6.53
N VAL A 47 -8.39 1.12 -5.95
CA VAL A 47 -7.65 -0.08 -6.31
C VAL A 47 -8.49 -0.92 -7.26
N VAL A 48 -8.00 -1.11 -8.48
CA VAL A 48 -8.56 -2.01 -9.48
C VAL A 48 -7.85 -3.35 -9.39
N LEU A 49 -8.60 -4.40 -9.09
CA LEU A 49 -8.12 -5.78 -9.10
C LEU A 49 -8.49 -6.45 -10.42
N ASP A 50 -7.49 -6.92 -11.16
CA ASP A 50 -7.70 -7.86 -12.24
C ASP A 50 -8.27 -9.18 -11.68
N ILE A 51 -9.46 -9.55 -12.14
CA ILE A 51 -10.16 -10.77 -11.74
C ILE A 51 -10.29 -11.77 -12.91
N THR A 52 -9.49 -11.59 -13.96
CA THR A 52 -9.43 -12.51 -15.10
C THR A 52 -8.79 -13.84 -14.71
N GLN A 53 -8.92 -14.86 -15.56
CA GLN A 53 -8.55 -16.23 -15.19
C GLN A 53 -7.03 -16.42 -14.99
N SER A 54 -6.18 -15.62 -15.64
CA SER A 54 -4.73 -15.66 -15.43
C SER A 54 -4.35 -15.26 -13.99
N MET A 55 -5.18 -14.45 -13.32
CA MET A 55 -5.00 -14.09 -11.91
C MET A 55 -5.32 -15.24 -10.94
N ASN A 56 -5.93 -16.33 -11.41
CA ASN A 56 -6.14 -17.55 -10.62
C ASN A 56 -4.93 -18.50 -10.62
N VAL A 57 -3.89 -18.22 -11.42
CA VAL A 57 -2.64 -19.00 -11.44
C VAL A 57 -2.01 -19.03 -10.05
N THR A 58 -1.68 -20.24 -9.57
CA THR A 58 -1.15 -20.49 -8.23
C THR A 58 0.38 -20.53 -8.23
N ASP A 59 1.01 -19.44 -8.66
CA ASP A 59 2.48 -19.30 -8.71
C ASP A 59 3.06 -18.43 -7.57
N GLN A 60 2.21 -17.90 -6.69
CA GLN A 60 2.63 -17.11 -5.53
C GLN A 60 2.66 -17.96 -4.27
N VAL A 61 3.43 -17.53 -3.26
CA VAL A 61 3.55 -18.21 -1.97
C VAL A 61 3.11 -17.29 -0.84
N LEU A 62 2.16 -17.76 -0.03
CA LEU A 62 1.72 -17.08 1.18
C LEU A 62 1.76 -18.05 2.36
N ALA A 63 2.50 -17.69 3.42
CA ALA A 63 2.69 -18.53 4.61
C ALA A 63 3.11 -19.99 4.26
N GLY A 64 4.01 -20.13 3.28
CA GLY A 64 4.52 -21.43 2.82
C GLY A 64 3.56 -22.26 1.96
N LYS A 65 2.39 -21.72 1.59
CA LYS A 65 1.41 -22.40 0.72
C LYS A 65 1.33 -21.71 -0.64
N PRO A 66 1.19 -22.48 -1.75
CA PRO A 66 0.92 -21.90 -3.05
C PRO A 66 -0.47 -21.25 -3.04
N VAL A 67 -0.57 -20.03 -3.54
CA VAL A 67 -1.80 -19.25 -3.63
C VAL A 67 -1.91 -18.59 -5.00
N SER A 68 -3.14 -18.28 -5.42
CA SER A 68 -3.37 -17.53 -6.65
C SER A 68 -2.77 -16.12 -6.58
N ARG A 69 -2.40 -15.54 -7.73
CA ARG A 69 -1.98 -14.13 -7.86
C ARG A 69 -3.00 -13.18 -7.23
N LEU A 70 -4.30 -13.39 -7.49
CA LEU A 70 -5.37 -12.59 -6.89
C LEU A 70 -5.40 -12.70 -5.35
N ALA A 71 -5.25 -13.90 -4.81
CA ALA A 71 -5.19 -14.10 -3.36
C ALA A 71 -3.97 -13.42 -2.73
N PHE A 72 -2.82 -13.47 -3.40
CA PHE A 72 -1.61 -12.78 -2.95
C PHE A 72 -1.77 -11.26 -2.96
N ALA A 73 -2.34 -10.70 -4.04
CA ALA A 73 -2.70 -9.28 -4.14
C ALA A 73 -3.67 -8.84 -3.03
N LYS A 74 -4.72 -9.63 -2.78
CA LYS A 74 -5.69 -9.37 -1.71
C LYS A 74 -5.06 -9.38 -0.33
N ASP A 75 -4.15 -10.31 -0.05
CA ASP A 75 -3.46 -10.34 1.24
C ASP A 75 -2.51 -9.13 1.40
N ALA A 76 -1.77 -8.78 0.36
CA ALA A 76 -0.92 -7.60 0.37
C ALA A 76 -1.72 -6.31 0.61
N LEU A 77 -2.88 -6.15 -0.05
CA LEU A 77 -3.79 -5.02 0.19
C LEU A 77 -4.35 -5.03 1.61
N ARG A 78 -4.75 -6.20 2.12
CA ARG A 78 -5.26 -6.34 3.50
C ARG A 78 -4.25 -5.87 4.54
N GLN A 79 -2.96 -6.13 4.31
CA GLN A 79 -1.88 -5.64 5.15
C GLN A 79 -1.64 -4.14 4.94
N GLY A 80 -1.58 -3.67 3.67
CA GLY A 80 -1.39 -2.26 3.36
C GLY A 80 -2.47 -1.33 3.92
N LEU A 81 -3.72 -1.81 4.07
CA LEU A 81 -4.78 -1.06 4.75
C LEU A 81 -4.44 -0.70 6.20
N LEU A 82 -3.64 -1.52 6.90
CA LEU A 82 -3.25 -1.28 8.29
C LEU A 82 -2.14 -0.23 8.41
N ASP A 83 -1.35 -0.05 7.36
CA ASP A 83 -0.22 0.88 7.33
C ASP A 83 -0.62 2.27 6.85
N LEU A 84 -1.80 2.40 6.24
CA LEU A 84 -2.34 3.69 5.82
C LEU A 84 -2.70 4.55 7.05
N PRO A 85 -2.29 5.84 7.11
CA PRO A 85 -2.65 6.71 8.20
C PRO A 85 -4.16 6.97 8.21
N CYS A 86 -4.79 6.95 9.39
CA CYS A 86 -6.21 7.27 9.53
C CYS A 86 -6.55 8.64 8.93
N GLY A 87 -7.68 8.70 8.24
CA GLY A 87 -8.09 9.79 7.35
C GLY A 87 -7.83 9.48 5.87
N SER A 88 -6.98 8.49 5.57
CA SER A 88 -6.80 8.01 4.20
C SER A 88 -8.06 7.30 3.71
N LYS A 89 -8.30 7.32 2.40
CA LYS A 89 -9.48 6.74 1.77
C LYS A 89 -9.09 5.67 0.75
N VAL A 90 -9.83 4.57 0.72
CA VAL A 90 -9.62 3.49 -0.25
C VAL A 90 -10.96 3.07 -0.84
N GLY A 91 -10.99 2.94 -2.16
CA GLY A 91 -12.09 2.38 -2.92
C GLY A 91 -11.69 1.11 -3.64
N TRP A 92 -12.67 0.27 -3.96
CA TRP A 92 -12.48 -0.99 -4.67
C TRP A 92 -13.08 -0.92 -6.07
N ALA A 93 -12.34 -1.42 -7.03
CA ALA A 93 -12.77 -1.66 -8.38
C ALA A 93 -12.25 -3.01 -8.86
N VAL A 94 -12.87 -3.55 -9.90
CA VAL A 94 -12.45 -4.80 -10.54
C VAL A 94 -12.31 -4.61 -12.03
N PHE A 95 -11.40 -5.35 -12.66
CA PHE A 95 -11.19 -5.37 -14.09
C PHE A 95 -11.46 -6.78 -14.63
N THR A 96 -12.23 -6.85 -15.71
CA THR A 96 -12.44 -8.07 -16.51
C THR A 96 -12.86 -7.69 -17.92
N GLU A 97 -12.49 -8.53 -18.88
CA GLU A 97 -12.63 -8.26 -20.31
C GLU A 97 -11.89 -6.99 -20.72
N TYR A 98 -12.55 -5.85 -20.91
CA TYR A 98 -11.94 -4.61 -21.41
C TYR A 98 -12.23 -3.38 -20.54
N ARG A 99 -12.91 -3.55 -19.40
CA ARG A 99 -13.39 -2.42 -18.58
C ARG A 99 -13.18 -2.63 -17.10
N SER A 100 -12.88 -1.53 -16.42
CA SER A 100 -12.85 -1.47 -14.97
C SER A 100 -14.23 -1.07 -14.43
N PHE A 101 -14.59 -1.60 -13.26
CA PHE A 101 -15.85 -1.32 -12.57
C PHE A 101 -15.63 -0.93 -11.13
N LEU A 102 -16.15 0.24 -10.74
CA LEU A 102 -16.13 0.68 -9.36
C LEU A 102 -17.16 -0.12 -8.54
N LEU A 103 -16.68 -0.85 -7.53
CA LEU A 103 -17.52 -1.58 -6.58
C LEU A 103 -17.82 -0.74 -5.34
N LEU A 104 -16.84 0.06 -4.90
CA LEU A 104 -16.92 0.89 -3.71
C LEU A 104 -16.12 2.18 -3.95
N ALA A 105 -16.77 3.33 -3.86
CA ALA A 105 -16.10 4.62 -3.90
C ALA A 105 -15.16 4.79 -2.68
N PRO A 106 -14.10 5.61 -2.76
CA PRO A 106 -13.16 5.77 -1.65
C PRO A 106 -13.80 6.18 -0.32
N VAL A 107 -13.73 5.28 0.68
CA VAL A 107 -14.18 5.50 2.06
C VAL A 107 -13.00 5.55 3.02
N GLU A 108 -13.16 6.23 4.15
CA GLU A 108 -12.08 6.38 5.13
C GLU A 108 -11.72 5.03 5.75
N VAL A 109 -10.42 4.72 5.77
CA VAL A 109 -9.91 3.39 6.07
C VAL A 109 -10.14 2.98 7.52
N CYS A 110 -9.81 3.83 8.50
CA CYS A 110 -9.89 3.45 9.92
C CYS A 110 -11.34 3.28 10.40
N ALA A 111 -12.27 4.10 9.94
CA ALA A 111 -13.68 4.04 10.27
C ALA A 111 -14.41 2.87 9.58
N ASN A 112 -13.92 2.39 8.44
CA ASN A 112 -14.56 1.36 7.62
C ASN A 112 -13.64 0.15 7.36
N LEU A 113 -12.67 -0.10 8.24
CA LEU A 113 -11.65 -1.14 8.04
C LEU A 113 -12.26 -2.54 7.92
N GLY A 114 -13.29 -2.82 8.72
CA GLY A 114 -13.99 -4.10 8.73
C GLY A 114 -14.66 -4.37 7.38
N GLU A 115 -15.36 -3.37 6.87
CA GLU A 115 -16.13 -3.37 5.64
C GLU A 115 -15.20 -3.47 4.44
N LEU A 116 -14.14 -2.66 4.40
CA LEU A 116 -13.11 -2.71 3.36
C LEU A 116 -12.47 -4.10 3.26
N ARG A 117 -12.13 -4.71 4.40
CA ARG A 117 -11.57 -6.07 4.45
C ARG A 117 -12.58 -7.13 4.06
N ALA A 118 -13.83 -7.00 4.50
CA ALA A 118 -14.90 -7.94 4.19
C ALA A 118 -15.25 -7.91 2.70
N THR A 119 -15.37 -6.72 2.09
CA THR A 119 -15.63 -6.60 0.65
C THR A 119 -14.44 -7.11 -0.16
N LEU A 120 -13.20 -6.77 0.23
CA LEU A 120 -11.99 -7.28 -0.42
C LEU A 120 -11.96 -8.81 -0.39
N ALA A 121 -12.30 -9.43 0.74
CA ALA A 121 -12.34 -10.88 0.88
C ALA A 121 -13.31 -11.56 -0.11
N ARG A 122 -14.41 -10.91 -0.49
CA ARG A 122 -15.39 -11.43 -1.45
C ARG A 122 -15.09 -11.15 -2.93
N ILE A 123 -14.08 -10.33 -3.24
CA ILE A 123 -13.67 -10.12 -4.64
C ILE A 123 -12.97 -11.39 -5.12
N ASP A 124 -13.53 -12.04 -6.14
CA ASP A 124 -12.96 -13.24 -6.74
C ASP A 124 -13.31 -13.36 -8.23
N GLY A 125 -12.66 -14.31 -8.92
CA GLY A 125 -12.82 -14.52 -10.36
C GLY A 125 -14.23 -14.91 -10.82
N ARG A 126 -15.16 -15.28 -9.93
CA ARG A 126 -16.55 -15.56 -10.32
C ARG A 126 -17.35 -14.30 -10.63
N MET A 127 -16.83 -13.14 -10.22
CA MET A 127 -17.37 -11.84 -10.63
C MET A 127 -17.02 -11.51 -12.09
N ALA A 128 -16.10 -12.23 -12.72
CA ALA A 128 -15.74 -12.03 -14.12
C ALA A 128 -16.84 -12.57 -15.02
N TRP A 129 -17.37 -11.74 -15.92
CA TRP A 129 -18.35 -12.17 -16.93
C TRP A 129 -17.68 -12.74 -18.18
N SER A 130 -16.37 -12.54 -18.35
CA SER A 130 -15.57 -13.04 -19.46
C SER A 130 -14.19 -13.49 -18.98
N GLY A 131 -13.63 -14.53 -19.60
CA GLY A 131 -12.26 -14.97 -19.38
C GLY A 131 -11.22 -14.16 -20.15
N ASN A 132 -11.66 -13.28 -21.05
CA ASN A 132 -10.77 -12.41 -21.82
C ASN A 132 -10.17 -11.31 -20.92
N SER A 133 -9.03 -10.79 -21.34
CA SER A 133 -8.26 -9.76 -20.65
C SER A 133 -7.66 -8.80 -21.67
N GLU A 134 -8.23 -7.60 -21.76
CA GLU A 134 -7.72 -6.48 -22.55
C GLU A 134 -7.15 -5.40 -21.60
N VAL A 135 -6.00 -5.69 -20.99
CA VAL A 135 -5.39 -4.93 -19.88
C VAL A 135 -5.19 -3.46 -20.24
N SER A 136 -4.71 -3.16 -21.45
CA SER A 136 -4.57 -1.79 -21.94
C SER A 136 -5.88 -0.99 -21.90
N LYS A 137 -6.99 -1.56 -22.37
CA LYS A 137 -8.33 -0.95 -22.31
C LYS A 137 -8.85 -0.86 -20.89
N GLY A 138 -8.63 -1.92 -20.10
CA GLY A 138 -8.98 -1.97 -18.69
C GLY A 138 -8.33 -0.86 -17.87
N LEU A 139 -7.03 -0.64 -18.08
CA LEU A 139 -6.26 0.42 -17.45
C LEU A 139 -6.79 1.81 -17.84
N HIS A 140 -7.03 2.05 -19.13
CA HIS A 140 -7.65 3.29 -19.61
C HIS A 140 -9.01 3.55 -18.93
N SER A 141 -9.88 2.52 -18.89
CA SER A 141 -11.16 2.58 -18.19
C SER A 141 -11.00 2.89 -16.69
N GLY A 142 -10.01 2.30 -16.02
CA GLY A 142 -9.71 2.57 -14.61
C GLY A 142 -9.24 4.00 -14.35
N LEU A 143 -8.41 4.56 -15.24
CA LEU A 143 -7.99 5.96 -15.18
C LEU A 143 -9.19 6.91 -15.33
N GLY A 144 -10.17 6.54 -16.18
CA GLY A 144 -11.45 7.25 -16.28
C GLY A 144 -12.20 7.32 -14.95
N ILE A 145 -12.37 6.17 -14.26
CA ILE A 145 -13.03 6.12 -12.94
C ILE A 145 -12.35 7.05 -11.93
N ALA A 146 -11.02 6.99 -11.83
CA ALA A 146 -10.27 7.81 -10.87
C ALA A 146 -10.40 9.32 -11.16
N ARG A 147 -10.51 9.69 -12.44
CA ARG A 147 -10.66 11.08 -12.91
C ARG A 147 -12.03 11.69 -12.56
N GLU A 148 -13.08 10.88 -12.66
CA GLU A 148 -14.47 11.31 -12.43
C GLU A 148 -14.84 11.37 -10.94
N LEU A 149 -14.10 10.67 -10.08
CA LEU A 149 -14.38 10.67 -8.65
C LEU A 149 -14.06 12.02 -7.99
N PRO A 150 -14.92 12.55 -7.09
CA PRO A 150 -14.77 13.89 -6.52
C PRO A 150 -13.43 14.13 -5.81
N GLY A 151 -12.89 13.10 -5.14
CA GLY A 151 -11.64 13.18 -4.42
C GLY A 151 -10.41 13.19 -5.33
N LYS A 152 -10.54 12.84 -6.62
CA LYS A 152 -9.40 12.55 -7.53
C LYS A 152 -8.41 11.58 -6.86
N PRO A 153 -8.85 10.35 -6.50
CA PRO A 153 -7.97 9.31 -5.98
C PRO A 153 -6.84 9.01 -6.97
N SER A 154 -5.70 8.54 -6.47
CA SER A 154 -4.74 7.87 -7.34
C SER A 154 -5.23 6.47 -7.71
N LEU A 155 -4.93 6.03 -8.93
CA LEU A 155 -5.29 4.71 -9.41
C LEU A 155 -4.24 3.69 -8.97
N VAL A 156 -4.66 2.55 -8.43
CA VAL A 156 -3.79 1.39 -8.21
C VAL A 156 -4.34 0.23 -9.01
N PHE A 157 -3.71 -0.10 -10.13
CA PHE A 157 -4.17 -1.16 -11.02
C PHE A 157 -3.30 -2.40 -10.84
N ILE A 158 -3.89 -3.52 -10.41
CA ILE A 158 -3.17 -4.75 -10.07
C ILE A 158 -3.50 -5.84 -11.09
N THR A 159 -2.51 -6.33 -11.83
CA THR A 159 -2.67 -7.30 -12.92
C THR A 159 -1.38 -8.09 -13.15
N ASP A 160 -1.45 -9.23 -13.84
CA ASP A 160 -0.28 -9.93 -14.38
C ASP A 160 0.13 -9.43 -15.78
N GLY A 161 -0.70 -8.61 -16.41
CA GLY A 161 -0.47 -8.05 -17.73
C GLY A 161 -0.70 -9.03 -18.88
N GLN A 162 -1.33 -10.19 -18.64
CA GLN A 162 -1.70 -11.12 -19.71
C GLN A 162 -2.84 -10.53 -20.54
N GLU A 163 -2.59 -10.34 -21.83
CA GLU A 163 -3.59 -9.94 -22.82
C GLU A 163 -4.18 -11.20 -23.48
N ALA A 164 -5.50 -11.37 -23.44
CA ALA A 164 -6.25 -12.49 -23.97
C ALA A 164 -7.53 -11.97 -24.69
N PRO A 165 -7.59 -12.04 -26.03
CA PRO A 165 -6.59 -12.59 -26.94
C PRO A 165 -5.29 -11.77 -26.96
N PRO A 166 -4.16 -12.35 -27.39
CA PRO A 166 -2.89 -11.64 -27.44
C PRO A 166 -2.96 -10.40 -28.32
N LEU A 167 -2.24 -9.34 -27.94
CA LEU A 167 -2.18 -8.12 -28.73
C LEU A 167 -1.32 -8.27 -29.97
N ASN A 168 -1.63 -7.48 -30.99
CA ASN A 168 -0.70 -7.21 -32.08
C ASN A 168 0.27 -6.09 -31.67
N PRO A 169 1.61 -6.28 -31.71
CA PRO A 169 2.57 -5.27 -31.29
C PRO A 169 2.53 -3.96 -32.09
N GLN A 170 2.10 -4.01 -33.34
CA GLN A 170 2.02 -2.86 -34.24
C GLN A 170 0.70 -2.08 -34.08
N TYR A 171 -0.38 -2.77 -33.72
CA TYR A 171 -1.74 -2.22 -33.71
C TYR A 171 -2.38 -2.23 -32.32
N ARG A 172 -1.61 -1.84 -31.31
CA ARG A 172 -2.10 -1.73 -29.94
C ARG A 172 -3.18 -0.65 -29.84
N PRO A 173 -4.14 -0.77 -28.91
CA PRO A 173 -5.04 0.34 -28.59
C PRO A 173 -4.23 1.59 -28.21
N ALA A 174 -4.47 2.69 -28.91
CA ALA A 174 -3.98 4.01 -28.54
C ALA A 174 -5.10 4.79 -27.84
N PHE A 175 -4.75 5.59 -26.84
CA PHE A 175 -5.69 6.45 -26.14
C PHE A 175 -5.04 7.81 -25.91
N ASP A 176 -5.77 8.88 -26.18
CA ASP A 176 -5.31 10.27 -26.11
C ASP A 176 -5.34 10.87 -24.68
N ASP A 177 -5.18 10.02 -23.65
CA ASP A 177 -5.08 10.51 -22.28
C ASP A 177 -3.81 11.34 -22.09
N LYS A 178 -3.89 12.36 -21.23
CA LYS A 178 -2.73 13.14 -20.83
C LYS A 178 -1.90 12.32 -19.81
N PRO A 179 -0.65 11.96 -20.12
CA PRO A 179 0.19 11.20 -19.19
C PRO A 179 0.35 11.95 -17.86
N GLY A 180 0.17 11.25 -16.74
CA GLY A 180 0.27 11.82 -15.40
C GLY A 180 -0.90 12.69 -14.95
N GLU A 181 -1.98 12.82 -15.74
CA GLU A 181 -3.21 13.53 -15.30
C GLU A 181 -3.82 12.89 -14.04
N VAL A 182 -3.82 11.56 -14.00
CA VAL A 182 -4.20 10.78 -12.83
C VAL A 182 -2.94 10.15 -12.28
N PRO A 183 -2.50 10.49 -11.05
CA PRO A 183 -1.38 9.80 -10.44
C PRO A 183 -1.78 8.34 -10.18
N GLY A 184 -0.85 7.41 -10.32
CA GLY A 184 -1.18 6.02 -10.02
C GLY A 184 -0.01 5.06 -10.07
N LEU A 185 -0.33 3.83 -9.69
CA LEU A 185 0.56 2.70 -9.55
C LEU A 185 0.02 1.55 -10.42
N LEU A 186 0.83 1.04 -11.33
CA LEU A 186 0.56 -0.19 -12.06
C LEU A 186 1.36 -1.32 -11.38
N VAL A 187 0.63 -2.22 -10.73
CA VAL A 187 1.19 -3.29 -9.90
C VAL A 187 1.17 -4.60 -10.67
N GLY A 188 2.35 -5.12 -10.98
CA GLY A 188 2.52 -6.43 -11.61
C GLY A 188 2.53 -7.57 -10.59
N VAL A 189 1.70 -8.60 -10.77
CA VAL A 189 1.66 -9.80 -9.90
C VAL A 189 1.91 -11.06 -10.71
N GLY A 190 2.63 -12.02 -10.14
CA GLY A 190 2.93 -13.30 -10.79
C GLY A 190 4.42 -13.54 -10.96
N GLU A 191 4.75 -14.78 -11.32
CA GLU A 191 6.11 -15.17 -11.65
C GLU A 191 6.44 -14.88 -13.13
N LEU A 192 7.73 -14.69 -13.40
CA LEU A 192 8.21 -14.51 -14.78
C LEU A 192 8.19 -15.84 -15.57
N SER A 193 8.18 -16.97 -14.85
CA SER A 193 8.04 -18.29 -15.47
C SER A 193 6.58 -18.57 -15.79
N PRO A 194 6.25 -19.00 -17.03
CA PRO A 194 4.90 -19.39 -17.39
C PRO A 194 4.39 -20.53 -16.52
N SER A 195 3.15 -20.41 -16.06
CA SER A 195 2.44 -21.42 -15.27
C SER A 195 1.06 -21.72 -15.87
N PRO A 196 0.54 -22.95 -15.74
CA PRO A 196 -0.76 -23.31 -16.28
C PRO A 196 -1.90 -22.47 -15.69
N ILE A 197 -2.82 -22.02 -16.53
CA ILE A 197 -4.00 -21.25 -16.10
C ILE A 197 -5.10 -22.23 -15.64
N PRO A 198 -5.52 -22.21 -14.35
CA PRO A 198 -6.61 -23.05 -13.88
C PRO A 198 -7.92 -22.67 -14.57
N LYS A 199 -8.63 -23.67 -15.09
CA LYS A 199 -9.97 -23.53 -15.64
C LYS A 199 -10.96 -23.81 -14.52
N THR A 200 -11.92 -22.91 -14.31
CA THR A 200 -13.00 -23.11 -13.35
C THR A 200 -14.35 -22.95 -14.01
N ASP A 201 -15.36 -23.62 -13.46
CA ASP A 201 -16.75 -23.40 -13.84
C ASP A 201 -17.29 -22.08 -13.22
N PRO A 202 -18.51 -21.65 -13.59
CA PRO A 202 -19.11 -20.42 -13.05
C PRO A 202 -19.32 -20.44 -11.51
N LEU A 203 -19.34 -21.62 -10.88
CA LEU A 203 -19.45 -21.76 -9.42
C LEU A 203 -18.08 -21.70 -8.73
N GLY A 204 -16.98 -21.67 -9.50
CA GLY A 204 -15.61 -21.68 -9.03
C GLY A 204 -15.05 -23.08 -8.80
N ARG A 205 -15.70 -24.14 -9.29
CA ARG A 205 -15.20 -25.51 -9.18
C ARG A 205 -14.11 -25.74 -10.24
N PRO A 206 -13.00 -26.44 -9.90
CA PRO A 206 -11.93 -26.68 -10.85
C PRO A 206 -12.37 -27.63 -11.97
N LEU A 207 -12.06 -27.26 -13.21
CA LEU A 207 -12.28 -28.04 -14.44
C LEU A 207 -10.97 -28.55 -15.06
N GLY A 208 -9.83 -28.28 -14.43
CA GLY A 208 -8.50 -28.60 -14.93
C GLY A 208 -7.72 -27.35 -15.28
N VAL A 209 -6.93 -27.40 -16.34
CA VAL A 209 -6.11 -26.28 -16.86
C VAL A 209 -6.45 -26.04 -18.33
N TRP A 210 -6.30 -24.80 -18.78
CA TRP A 210 -6.42 -24.48 -20.20
C TRP A 210 -5.33 -25.18 -21.02
N ARG A 211 -5.72 -25.73 -22.16
CA ARG A 211 -4.80 -26.33 -23.14
C ARG A 211 -4.54 -25.39 -24.31
N ALA A 212 -3.44 -25.65 -25.02
CA ALA A 212 -3.03 -24.83 -26.16
C ALA A 212 -4.09 -24.75 -27.27
N ASP A 213 -4.85 -25.83 -27.48
CA ASP A 213 -5.93 -25.94 -28.46
C ASP A 213 -7.25 -25.30 -28.01
N GLU A 214 -7.37 -24.91 -26.73
CA GLU A 214 -8.56 -24.30 -26.17
C GLU A 214 -8.51 -22.76 -26.12
N VAL A 215 -7.36 -22.16 -26.45
CA VAL A 215 -7.16 -20.71 -26.38
C VAL A 215 -6.54 -20.17 -27.66
N MET A 216 -6.80 -18.89 -27.93
CA MET A 216 -6.23 -18.21 -29.09
C MET A 216 -4.73 -18.03 -28.91
N GLN A 217 -3.95 -18.64 -29.81
CA GLN A 217 -2.49 -18.58 -29.80
C GLN A 217 -1.91 -17.40 -30.60
N THR A 218 -2.75 -16.66 -31.31
CA THR A 218 -2.37 -15.55 -32.18
C THR A 218 -3.34 -14.39 -32.03
N ASP A 219 -2.88 -13.17 -32.32
CA ASP A 219 -3.74 -11.99 -32.29
C ASP A 219 -4.76 -11.99 -33.44
N LEU A 220 -5.92 -11.38 -33.18
CA LEU A 220 -7.03 -11.28 -34.13
C LEU A 220 -6.65 -10.62 -35.46
N ARG A 221 -5.72 -9.66 -35.45
CA ARG A 221 -5.28 -8.98 -36.68
C ARG A 221 -4.40 -9.89 -37.55
N ARG A 222 -3.50 -10.69 -36.95
CA ARG A 222 -2.68 -11.67 -37.68
C ARG A 222 -3.47 -12.86 -38.21
N GLN A 223 -4.61 -13.19 -37.62
CA GLN A 223 -5.49 -14.23 -38.17
C GLN A 223 -6.12 -13.83 -39.52
N GLY A 224 -6.11 -12.54 -39.87
CA GLY A 224 -6.74 -12.03 -41.09
C GLY A 224 -8.27 -12.15 -41.05
N ARG A 225 -8.94 -11.73 -42.12
CA ARG A 225 -10.34 -12.14 -42.37
C ARG A 225 -10.30 -13.45 -43.16
N GLY A 226 -11.29 -14.32 -43.02
CA GLY A 226 -11.32 -15.61 -43.74
C GLY A 226 -11.28 -15.54 -45.28
N ALA A 227 -11.34 -14.34 -45.86
CA ALA A 227 -11.20 -14.04 -47.28
C ALA A 227 -9.90 -13.27 -47.65
N SER A 228 -9.01 -13.03 -46.69
CA SER A 228 -7.74 -12.32 -46.91
C SER A 228 -6.72 -13.25 -47.59
N VAL A 229 -6.14 -12.79 -48.69
CA VAL A 229 -5.12 -13.56 -49.43
C VAL A 229 -3.78 -13.45 -48.70
N SER A 230 -2.99 -14.54 -48.69
CA SER A 230 -1.65 -14.52 -48.08
C SER A 230 -0.78 -13.44 -48.73
N GLY A 231 -0.35 -12.44 -47.97
CA GLY A 231 0.50 -11.34 -48.46
C GLY A 231 -0.23 -10.01 -48.67
N GLU A 232 -1.54 -9.93 -48.45
CA GLU A 232 -2.25 -8.64 -48.45
C GLU A 232 -1.92 -7.85 -47.17
N ALA A 233 -1.40 -6.64 -47.37
CA ALA A 233 -1.25 -5.64 -46.32
C ALA A 233 -2.56 -4.85 -46.16
N LEU A 234 -2.94 -4.52 -44.93
CA LEU A 234 -4.06 -3.61 -44.66
C LEU A 234 -3.72 -2.24 -45.25
N ALA A 235 -4.55 -1.73 -46.16
CA ALA A 235 -4.38 -0.39 -46.72
C ALA A 235 -4.82 0.69 -45.71
N ASP A 236 -4.08 0.84 -44.61
CA ASP A 236 -4.02 2.01 -43.74
C ASP A 236 -2.92 1.80 -42.67
N ASP A 237 -1.67 2.07 -43.04
CA ASP A 237 -0.48 1.74 -42.22
C ASP A 237 -0.19 2.78 -41.14
N GLY A 238 -1.22 3.34 -40.49
CA GLY A 238 -1.07 4.16 -39.27
C GLY A 238 -0.46 3.41 -38.07
N ALA A 239 0.04 2.19 -38.29
CA ALA A 239 0.70 1.35 -37.31
C ALA A 239 2.11 1.89 -37.05
N GLY A 240 2.35 2.37 -35.83
CA GLY A 240 3.70 2.72 -35.38
C GLY A 240 4.63 1.50 -35.35
N PRO A 241 5.92 1.70 -35.02
CA PRO A 241 6.87 0.60 -34.88
C PRO A 241 6.37 -0.44 -33.87
N ALA A 242 6.57 -1.72 -34.20
CA ALA A 242 6.19 -2.83 -33.33
C ALA A 242 6.84 -2.67 -31.95
N ALA A 243 6.04 -2.67 -30.90
CA ALA A 243 6.57 -2.57 -29.55
C ALA A 243 7.32 -3.87 -29.17
N ALA A 244 8.61 -3.75 -28.84
CA ALA A 244 9.48 -4.89 -28.57
C ALA A 244 9.03 -5.67 -27.32
N GLY A 245 9.12 -7.00 -27.38
CA GLY A 245 8.75 -7.89 -26.26
C GLY A 245 7.25 -8.04 -26.05
N LEU A 246 6.42 -7.58 -27.00
CA LEU A 246 4.98 -7.75 -27.00
C LEU A 246 4.52 -8.67 -28.11
N GLY A 247 3.32 -9.20 -27.93
CA GLY A 247 2.63 -10.01 -28.92
C GLY A 247 2.36 -11.42 -28.45
N ALA A 248 1.57 -12.13 -29.25
CA ALA A 248 1.39 -13.56 -29.12
C ALA A 248 2.75 -14.26 -28.98
N THR A 249 2.86 -15.16 -28.01
CA THR A 249 3.91 -16.17 -27.95
C THR A 249 3.25 -17.47 -28.42
N PRO A 250 3.27 -17.78 -29.75
CA PRO A 250 2.44 -18.84 -30.29
C PRO A 250 2.72 -20.16 -29.60
N GLY A 251 1.65 -20.80 -29.11
CA GLY A 251 1.73 -22.08 -28.41
C GLY A 251 1.82 -21.97 -26.88
N THR A 252 2.00 -20.78 -26.29
CA THR A 252 2.10 -20.63 -24.82
C THR A 252 0.98 -19.82 -24.19
N GLU A 253 -0.05 -19.39 -24.94
CA GLU A 253 -1.11 -18.50 -24.39
C GLU A 253 -2.07 -19.21 -23.42
N HIS A 254 -1.97 -20.55 -23.32
CA HIS A 254 -2.65 -21.34 -22.29
C HIS A 254 -1.90 -21.34 -20.94
N LEU A 255 -0.68 -20.79 -20.95
CA LEU A 255 0.14 -20.52 -19.78
C LEU A 255 0.13 -19.01 -19.53
N SER A 256 0.32 -18.61 -18.29
CA SER A 256 0.47 -17.20 -17.95
C SER A 256 1.71 -16.94 -17.12
N ALA A 257 2.38 -15.85 -17.43
CA ALA A 257 3.50 -15.27 -16.70
C ALA A 257 3.27 -13.77 -16.55
N LEU A 258 3.90 -13.17 -15.54
CA LEU A 258 3.94 -11.73 -15.37
C LEU A 258 4.59 -11.07 -16.61
N ARG A 259 3.82 -10.23 -17.32
CA ARG A 259 4.30 -9.46 -18.47
C ARG A 259 4.95 -8.16 -18.01
N GLU A 260 6.04 -8.26 -17.25
CA GLU A 260 6.69 -7.10 -16.61
C GLU A 260 7.12 -6.02 -17.62
N GLY A 261 7.72 -6.41 -18.74
CA GLY A 261 8.11 -5.46 -19.79
C GLY A 261 6.91 -4.70 -20.37
N TYR A 262 5.78 -5.39 -20.54
CA TYR A 262 4.54 -4.78 -21.02
C TYR A 262 3.98 -3.77 -20.02
N LEU A 263 3.89 -4.14 -18.75
CA LEU A 263 3.36 -3.27 -17.71
C LEU A 263 4.24 -2.03 -17.53
N ARG A 264 5.57 -2.16 -17.63
CA ARG A 264 6.47 -0.98 -17.63
C ARG A 264 6.21 -0.05 -18.81
N LEU A 265 5.97 -0.60 -20.00
CA LEU A 265 5.59 0.19 -21.18
C LEU A 265 4.29 0.96 -20.91
N LEU A 266 3.22 0.27 -20.50
CA LEU A 266 1.92 0.90 -20.19
C LEU A 266 2.05 1.98 -19.10
N ALA A 267 2.82 1.70 -18.05
CA ALA A 267 3.07 2.67 -16.99
C ALA A 267 3.76 3.92 -17.54
N SER A 268 4.79 3.76 -18.38
CA SER A 268 5.50 4.89 -18.99
C SER A 268 4.63 5.71 -19.94
N GLU A 269 3.79 5.07 -20.77
CA GLU A 269 2.89 5.74 -21.72
C GLU A 269 1.81 6.56 -20.98
N ARG A 270 1.41 6.14 -19.77
CA ARG A 270 0.35 6.79 -18.98
C ARG A 270 0.88 7.68 -17.85
N GLY A 271 2.19 7.75 -17.65
CA GLY A 271 2.80 8.50 -16.53
C GLY A 271 2.52 7.89 -15.16
N LEU A 272 2.37 6.57 -15.09
CA LEU A 272 2.18 5.81 -13.84
C LEU A 272 3.52 5.25 -13.34
N VAL A 273 3.58 4.94 -12.05
CA VAL A 273 4.70 4.21 -11.45
C VAL A 273 4.45 2.72 -11.61
N PHE A 274 5.43 1.96 -12.11
CA PHE A 274 5.37 0.50 -12.10
C PHE A 274 5.92 -0.07 -10.79
N HIS A 275 5.24 -1.05 -10.21
CA HIS A 275 5.71 -1.80 -9.05
C HIS A 275 5.46 -3.29 -9.23
N ARG A 276 6.47 -4.13 -9.02
CA ARG A 276 6.28 -5.58 -8.98
C ARG A 276 5.92 -6.03 -7.57
N LEU A 277 4.77 -6.66 -7.42
CA LEU A 277 4.31 -7.19 -6.14
C LEU A 277 5.10 -8.44 -5.76
N GLN A 278 6.04 -8.29 -4.84
CA GLN A 278 6.81 -9.40 -4.26
C GLN A 278 6.53 -9.59 -2.77
N THR A 279 6.16 -8.51 -2.08
CA THR A 279 5.86 -8.53 -0.65
C THR A 279 4.73 -7.56 -0.33
N ALA A 280 3.97 -7.86 0.73
CA ALA A 280 2.95 -6.95 1.25
C ALA A 280 3.54 -5.61 1.69
N GLN A 281 4.73 -5.64 2.31
CA GLN A 281 5.43 -4.43 2.74
C GLN A 281 5.83 -3.54 1.55
N GLY A 282 6.29 -4.14 0.45
CA GLY A 282 6.63 -3.40 -0.78
C GLY A 282 5.42 -2.67 -1.35
N LEU A 283 4.25 -3.31 -1.37
CA LEU A 283 3.01 -2.67 -1.80
C LEU A 283 2.61 -1.54 -0.85
N SER A 284 2.68 -1.78 0.46
CA SER A 284 2.37 -0.77 1.48
C SER A 284 3.24 0.49 1.34
N GLN A 285 4.54 0.32 1.12
CA GLN A 285 5.48 1.42 0.85
C GLN A 285 5.15 2.16 -0.45
N ALA A 286 4.72 1.43 -1.49
CA ALA A 286 4.33 2.03 -2.76
C ALA A 286 3.02 2.84 -2.62
N LEU A 287 2.03 2.34 -1.87
CA LEU A 287 0.78 3.04 -1.58
C LEU A 287 1.01 4.30 -0.74
N THR A 288 1.92 4.22 0.24
CA THR A 288 2.28 5.35 1.12
C THR A 288 3.37 6.27 0.56
N SER A 289 3.69 6.13 -0.74
CA SER A 289 4.72 6.94 -1.39
C SER A 289 4.38 8.44 -1.31
N PRO A 290 5.36 9.32 -1.01
CA PRO A 290 5.14 10.77 -0.98
C PRO A 290 4.54 11.35 -2.28
N ALA A 291 4.72 10.67 -3.41
CA ALA A 291 4.12 11.06 -4.70
C ALA A 291 2.58 11.04 -4.70
N PHE A 292 1.97 10.25 -3.82
CA PHE A 292 0.51 10.13 -3.67
C PHE A 292 -0.06 10.88 -2.47
N ALA A 293 0.80 11.56 -1.70
CA ALA A 293 0.40 12.22 -0.47
C ALA A 293 -0.40 13.50 -0.76
N LYS A 294 -1.60 13.59 -0.16
CA LYS A 294 -2.38 14.83 -0.08
C LYS A 294 -2.13 15.48 1.28
N PRO A 295 -1.50 16.67 1.35
CA PRO A 295 -1.33 17.37 2.61
C PRO A 295 -2.69 17.87 3.10
N VAL A 296 -3.10 17.42 4.28
CA VAL A 296 -4.36 17.82 4.92
C VAL A 296 -4.06 18.29 6.33
N VAL A 297 -4.54 19.47 6.69
CA VAL A 297 -4.51 19.97 8.07
C VAL A 297 -5.56 19.19 8.86
N ALA A 298 -5.12 18.21 9.65
CA ALA A 298 -5.99 17.39 10.47
C ALA A 298 -5.91 17.82 11.94
N ARG A 299 -7.04 17.71 12.66
CA ARG A 299 -7.08 17.88 14.12
C ARG A 299 -6.51 16.60 14.74
N ALA A 300 -5.28 16.66 15.22
CA ALA A 300 -4.69 15.58 16.01
C ALA A 300 -5.26 15.60 17.43
N ASP A 301 -5.47 14.41 17.99
CA ASP A 301 -5.93 14.26 19.37
C ASP A 301 -4.82 14.67 20.35
N GLY A 302 -4.97 15.85 20.96
CA GLY A 302 -4.04 16.37 21.96
C GLY A 302 -4.17 15.68 23.32
N ARG A 303 -5.21 14.85 23.53
CA ARG A 303 -5.42 14.14 24.81
C ARG A 303 -4.28 13.20 25.13
N VAL A 304 -3.72 12.51 24.13
CA VAL A 304 -2.60 11.57 24.34
C VAL A 304 -1.36 12.30 24.86
N ALA A 305 -1.02 13.46 24.28
CA ALA A 305 0.10 14.28 24.71
C ALA A 305 -0.09 14.80 26.15
N LEU A 306 -1.30 15.27 26.47
CA LEU A 306 -1.64 15.72 27.82
C LEU A 306 -1.66 14.60 28.85
N ALA A 307 -2.17 13.43 28.49
CA ALA A 307 -2.17 12.23 29.33
C ALA A 307 -0.74 11.74 29.60
N ALA A 308 0.12 11.72 28.56
CA ALA A 308 1.54 11.40 28.72
C ALA A 308 2.25 12.42 29.62
N LEU A 309 1.99 13.72 29.45
CA LEU A 309 2.53 14.76 30.32
C LEU A 309 2.09 14.58 31.78
N ALA A 310 0.80 14.32 32.02
CA ALA A 310 0.28 14.06 33.36
C ALA A 310 0.94 12.83 34.00
N PHE A 311 1.12 11.76 33.24
CA PHE A 311 1.79 10.54 33.69
C PHE A 311 3.25 10.79 34.09
N VAL A 312 4.02 11.52 33.26
CA VAL A 312 5.40 11.92 33.57
C VAL A 312 5.46 12.78 34.83
N LEU A 313 4.55 13.75 34.97
CA LEU A 313 4.48 14.61 36.15
C LEU A 313 4.12 13.83 37.42
N MET A 314 3.29 12.78 37.34
CA MET A 314 3.00 11.90 38.47
C MET A 314 4.20 11.05 38.89
N LEU A 315 5.02 10.59 37.93
CA LEU A 315 6.19 9.74 38.21
C LEU A 315 7.42 10.53 38.66
N ALA A 316 7.55 11.79 38.25
CA ALA A 316 8.72 12.63 38.53
C ALA A 316 9.09 12.71 40.03
N PRO A 317 8.16 12.86 40.99
CA PRO A 317 8.47 12.88 42.42
C PRO A 317 8.97 11.53 42.93
N MET A 318 8.42 10.42 42.41
CA MET A 318 8.81 9.06 42.82
C MET A 318 10.23 8.72 42.35
N LEU A 319 10.54 9.02 41.09
CA LEU A 319 11.87 8.84 40.51
C LEU A 319 12.91 9.75 41.16
N ALA A 320 12.55 11.01 41.44
CA ALA A 320 13.42 11.92 42.16
C ALA A 320 13.73 11.44 43.59
N ARG A 321 12.77 10.79 44.26
CA ARG A 321 12.97 10.22 45.61
C ARG A 321 13.83 8.95 45.59
N SER A 322 13.68 8.09 44.58
CA SER A 322 14.44 6.84 44.47
C SER A 322 15.88 7.03 43.97
N ALA A 323 16.12 7.98 43.07
CA ALA A 323 17.45 8.26 42.51
C ALA A 323 18.34 9.13 43.44
N TRP A 324 17.73 9.87 44.37
CA TRP A 324 18.44 10.79 45.26
C TRP A 324 19.51 10.14 46.15
N PRO A 325 19.29 8.98 46.80
CA PRO A 325 20.30 8.33 47.63
C PRO A 325 21.49 7.83 46.80
N ALA A 326 21.24 7.32 45.59
CA ALA A 326 22.28 6.80 44.69
C ALA A 326 23.16 7.93 44.13
N LEU A 327 22.55 9.01 43.62
CA LEU A 327 23.27 10.18 43.12
C LEU A 327 24.05 10.90 44.24
N TYR A 328 23.51 10.93 45.46
CA TYR A 328 24.19 11.50 46.61
C TYR A 328 25.43 10.68 47.02
N ARG A 329 25.31 9.35 47.08
CA ARG A 329 26.45 8.44 47.34
C ARG A 329 27.54 8.57 46.28
N MET A 330 27.16 8.66 45.00
CA MET A 330 28.11 8.81 43.89
C MET A 330 28.84 10.17 43.94
N ARG A 331 28.12 11.26 44.23
CA ARG A 331 28.72 12.59 44.44
C ARG A 331 29.66 12.64 45.65
N GLN A 332 29.31 11.96 46.75
CA GLN A 332 30.20 11.84 47.91
C GLN A 332 31.47 11.03 47.58
N ALA A 333 31.34 9.94 46.83
CA ALA A 333 32.47 9.13 46.38
C ALA A 333 33.43 9.94 45.46
N LEU A 334 32.88 10.73 44.54
CA LEU A 334 33.66 11.63 43.68
C LEU A 334 34.35 12.74 44.48
N ARG A 335 33.67 13.35 45.46
CA ARG A 335 34.29 14.35 46.36
C ARG A 335 35.41 13.75 47.22
N LYS A 336 35.23 12.53 47.74
CA LYS A 336 36.28 11.82 48.49
C LYS A 336 37.49 11.50 47.61
N LYS A 337 37.28 11.04 46.37
CA LYS A 337 38.38 10.85 45.40
C LYS A 337 39.12 12.15 45.08
N ALA A 338 38.38 13.24 44.85
CA ALA A 338 38.99 14.54 44.55
C ALA A 338 39.79 15.13 45.73
N SER A 339 39.30 14.96 46.96
CA SER A 339 40.02 15.40 48.17
C SER A 339 41.24 14.54 48.48
N ALA A 340 41.17 13.22 48.25
CA ALA A 340 42.34 12.34 48.35
C ALA A 340 43.41 12.66 47.31
N ALA A 341 43.01 12.96 46.07
CA ALA A 341 43.93 13.39 45.01
C ALA A 341 44.60 14.74 45.32
N ALA A 342 43.86 15.69 45.91
CA ALA A 342 44.39 16.99 46.31
C ALA A 342 45.35 16.91 47.52
N MET A 343 45.15 15.97 48.44
CA MET A 343 46.10 15.73 49.54
C MET A 343 47.38 15.04 49.05
N ALA A 344 47.29 14.14 48.05
CA ALA A 344 48.45 13.48 47.48
C ALA A 344 49.34 14.42 46.66
N SER A 345 48.79 15.47 46.04
CA SER A 345 49.56 16.47 45.29
C SER A 345 50.15 17.60 46.14
N ALA A 346 49.86 17.63 47.45
CA ALA A 346 50.37 18.63 48.38
C ALA A 346 51.49 18.08 49.30
N SER A 347 51.81 16.79 49.14
CA SER A 347 52.87 16.08 49.87
C SER A 347 54.11 15.76 49.03
N ASP A 348 54.13 16.19 47.76
CA ASP A 348 55.31 16.27 46.89
C ASP A 348 55.77 17.74 46.79
#